data_AF-A0A1I5BH08-F1
#
_entry.id   AF-A0A1I5BH08-F1
#
_cell.length_a   1.000
_cell.length_b   1.000
_cell.length_c   1.000
_cell.angle_alpha   90.00
_cell.angle_beta   90.00
_cell.angle_gamma   90.00
#
_symmetry.space_group_name_H-M   'P 1'
#
loop_
_entity.id
_entity.type
_entity.pdbx_description
1 polymer ?
#
loop_
_entity_poly.entity_id
_entity_poly.type
_entity_poly.pdbx_seq_one_letter_code
_entity_poly.pdbx_strand_id
1 'polypeptide(L)'
;MNDQIDVLDDDELLSEGAEAEVGEGDAETDAELEQEQNQAEETTAFTGDSTGDVTQIYLNEIGHSPLLTPDEERSLARRVVQGDFEARQKMIEHNLRLVVNIAKHYINRGMTLLDLIEEGNIGLMHALEKFDPERGFRFSTYATWWIRQSIERSIMNQSRTIRLPVHVIKELNVYLRAQRHLEARMGQEPTVEDIASLLGKDVEEVRRVMNLNERVASLDAPLDIDPMLTIGESIPDDQHEGPETLLQNAEIERYVREWLKQLSDKQRMVVERRYGLNGYEICTLEDLAASLSLTRERVRQIQIEALEQLRRILRRYGVSRDVVF
;
A
#
# COMPACT_ATOMS: atom_id res chain seq x y z
N MET A 1 38.45 13.39 -4.84
CA MET A 1 37.47 14.47 -4.66
C MET A 1 36.25 13.82 -4.04
N ASN A 2 36.12 13.97 -2.73
CA ASN A 2 34.98 13.47 -1.96
C ASN A 2 33.79 14.37 -2.26
N ASP A 3 32.90 13.95 -3.16
CA ASP A 3 31.51 14.43 -3.17
C ASP A 3 30.76 13.58 -2.14
N GLN A 4 30.93 13.90 -0.85
CA GLN A 4 29.99 13.45 0.17
C GLN A 4 28.70 14.23 -0.08
N ILE A 5 27.66 13.55 -0.55
CA ILE A 5 26.30 14.07 -0.55
C ILE A 5 25.97 14.37 0.91
N ASP A 6 25.69 15.63 1.20
CA ASP A 6 25.35 16.11 2.54
C ASP A 6 24.08 15.38 2.99
N VAL A 7 24.18 14.65 4.09
CA VAL A 7 23.05 13.92 4.69
C VAL A 7 22.38 14.87 5.69
N LEU A 8 21.70 15.89 5.17
CA LEU A 8 20.86 16.88 5.86
C LEU A 8 19.85 17.32 4.77
N ASP A 9 18.52 17.32 4.89
CA ASP A 9 17.62 17.42 6.04
C ASP A 9 16.41 16.47 5.87
N ASP A 10 15.80 16.05 6.99
CA ASP A 10 14.79 14.99 7.05
C ASP A 10 13.35 15.49 6.74
N ASP A 11 13.21 16.78 6.42
CA ASP A 11 11.98 17.55 6.17
C ASP A 11 11.82 18.03 4.70
N GLU A 12 12.79 17.79 3.80
CA GLU A 12 12.78 18.22 2.38
C GLU A 12 12.25 17.15 1.40
N LEU A 13 11.59 16.11 1.90
CA LEU A 13 11.31 14.90 1.10
C LEU A 13 10.22 15.07 0.02
N LEU A 14 9.66 16.28 -0.11
CA LEU A 14 8.60 16.61 -1.07
C LEU A 14 8.80 18.00 -1.74
N SER A 15 9.88 18.73 -1.44
CA SER A 15 10.21 20.06 -1.96
C SER A 15 10.90 20.07 -3.33
N GLU A 16 11.51 18.97 -3.77
CA GLU A 16 12.27 18.97 -5.04
C GLU A 16 11.41 19.07 -6.33
N GLY A 17 10.09 19.09 -6.22
CA GLY A 17 9.21 19.55 -7.31
C GLY A 17 9.02 21.07 -7.36
N ALA A 18 9.48 21.79 -6.33
CA ALA A 18 9.36 23.23 -6.12
C ALA A 18 10.72 23.96 -6.11
N GLU A 19 11.84 23.25 -6.00
CA GLU A 19 13.19 23.84 -5.96
C GLU A 19 13.73 24.37 -7.30
N ALA A 20 12.91 24.37 -8.37
CA ALA A 20 13.30 25.08 -9.59
C ALA A 20 13.18 26.62 -9.47
N GLU A 21 12.55 27.19 -8.43
CA GLU A 21 12.41 28.66 -8.31
C GLU A 21 12.42 29.27 -6.89
N VAL A 22 12.95 28.61 -5.85
CA VAL A 22 13.09 29.31 -4.55
C VAL A 22 14.47 29.06 -3.95
N GLY A 23 15.35 30.04 -4.12
CA GLY A 23 16.69 30.06 -3.54
C GLY A 23 16.67 30.38 -2.04
N GLU A 24 17.69 29.85 -1.36
CA GLU A 24 18.02 30.05 0.06
C GLU A 24 17.84 31.50 0.55
N GLY A 25 17.06 31.67 1.63
CA GLY A 25 16.73 32.98 2.18
C GLY A 25 16.01 32.92 3.53
N ASP A 26 16.57 32.19 4.51
CA ASP A 26 16.16 32.28 5.91
C ASP A 26 16.46 33.69 6.46
N ALA A 27 15.55 34.67 6.26
CA ALA A 27 15.33 35.88 7.10
C ALA A 27 14.41 36.97 6.47
N GLU A 28 13.65 36.74 5.40
CA GLU A 28 12.78 37.77 4.79
C GLU A 28 11.29 37.39 4.73
N THR A 29 10.72 36.83 5.81
CA THR A 29 9.40 36.18 5.76
C THR A 29 8.18 37.05 6.05
N ASP A 30 8.28 38.30 6.51
CA ASP A 30 7.06 39.08 6.81
C ASP A 30 6.49 39.83 5.58
N ALA A 31 7.34 40.26 4.63
CA ALA A 31 6.90 41.03 3.46
C ALA A 31 6.39 40.15 2.30
N GLU A 32 6.95 38.95 2.13
CA GLU A 32 6.53 38.00 1.09
C GLU A 32 5.20 37.32 1.46
N LEU A 33 4.96 37.03 2.74
CA LEU A 33 3.69 36.48 3.22
C LEU A 33 2.52 37.47 3.08
N GLU A 34 2.76 38.79 3.20
CA GLU A 34 1.76 39.83 2.90
C GLU A 34 1.48 39.94 1.39
N GLN A 35 2.49 39.71 0.55
CA GLN A 35 2.32 39.67 -0.91
C GLN A 35 1.57 38.41 -1.38
N GLU A 36 1.81 37.25 -0.77
CA GLU A 36 1.06 36.01 -1.05
C GLU A 36 -0.41 36.09 -0.61
N GLN A 37 -0.70 36.79 0.49
CA GLN A 37 -2.07 37.07 0.92
C GLN A 37 -2.80 38.03 -0.02
N ASN A 38 -2.10 39.03 -0.58
CA ASN A 38 -2.65 39.95 -1.58
C ASN A 38 -2.76 39.32 -2.98
N GLN A 39 -1.86 38.41 -3.37
CA GLN A 39 -2.00 37.65 -4.64
C GLN A 39 -3.16 36.66 -4.62
N ALA A 40 -3.66 36.28 -3.44
CA ALA A 40 -4.91 35.54 -3.29
C ALA A 40 -6.16 36.38 -3.66
N GLU A 41 -6.03 37.69 -3.91
CA GLU A 41 -7.10 38.55 -4.43
C GLU A 41 -7.24 38.48 -5.98
N GLU A 42 -6.20 38.11 -6.73
CA GLU A 42 -6.21 38.20 -8.21
C GLU A 42 -6.39 36.87 -8.97
N THR A 43 -6.40 35.71 -8.31
CA THR A 43 -6.45 34.39 -8.99
C THR A 43 -7.79 33.64 -8.91
N THR A 44 -8.88 34.28 -8.49
CA THR A 44 -10.22 33.65 -8.42
C THR A 44 -11.08 33.95 -9.64
N ALA A 45 -10.58 33.69 -10.84
CA ALA A 45 -11.37 33.66 -12.07
C ALA A 45 -11.32 32.27 -12.70
N PHE A 46 -11.91 31.29 -12.02
CA PHE A 46 -12.21 29.99 -12.62
C PHE A 46 -13.60 30.08 -13.28
N THR A 47 -13.62 30.38 -14.58
CA THR A 47 -14.85 30.26 -15.39
C THR A 47 -15.00 28.81 -15.84
N GLY A 48 -15.82 28.04 -15.13
CA GLY A 48 -16.21 26.68 -15.50
C GLY A 48 -17.66 26.42 -15.06
N ASP A 49 -18.53 26.24 -16.05
CA ASP A 49 -19.96 25.99 -15.89
C ASP A 49 -20.20 24.56 -15.34
N SER A 50 -20.64 24.43 -14.08
CA SER A 50 -21.39 23.26 -13.57
C SER A 50 -21.81 23.43 -12.11
N THR A 51 -23.13 23.42 -11.89
CA THR A 51 -23.82 23.44 -10.58
C THR A 51 -23.63 22.16 -9.74
N GLY A 52 -22.57 21.37 -9.98
CA GLY A 52 -22.34 20.07 -9.34
C GLY A 52 -20.90 19.78 -8.92
N ASP A 53 -19.97 20.73 -9.07
CA ASP A 53 -18.59 20.53 -8.63
C ASP A 53 -18.47 20.83 -7.13
N VAL A 54 -18.35 19.77 -6.32
CA VAL A 54 -18.19 19.83 -4.86
C VAL A 54 -16.99 20.71 -4.47
N THR A 55 -15.94 20.73 -5.30
CA THR A 55 -14.77 21.57 -5.06
C THR A 55 -15.12 23.05 -5.14
N GLN A 56 -15.92 23.46 -6.12
CA GLN A 56 -16.34 24.85 -6.29
C GLN A 56 -17.28 25.30 -5.18
N ILE A 57 -18.17 24.42 -4.71
CA ILE A 57 -19.03 24.70 -3.56
C ILE A 57 -18.17 25.01 -2.33
N TYR A 58 -17.22 24.14 -2.02
CA TYR A 58 -16.30 24.34 -0.89
C TYR A 58 -15.48 25.63 -1.02
N LEU A 59 -14.88 25.88 -2.19
CA LEU A 59 -14.07 27.08 -2.44
C LEU A 59 -14.89 28.37 -2.32
N ASN A 60 -16.15 28.35 -2.77
CA ASN A 60 -17.05 29.47 -2.61
C ASN A 60 -17.38 29.71 -1.13
N GLU A 61 -17.71 28.66 -0.36
CA GLU A 61 -18.05 28.79 1.07
C GLU A 61 -16.90 29.41 1.89
N ILE A 62 -15.67 28.93 1.71
CA ILE A 62 -14.51 29.48 2.43
C ILE A 62 -14.14 30.90 1.99
N GLY A 63 -14.54 31.31 0.78
CA GLY A 63 -14.32 32.65 0.23
C GLY A 63 -15.15 33.74 0.90
N HIS A 64 -16.24 33.39 1.60
CA HIS A 64 -17.10 34.36 2.29
C HIS A 64 -16.51 34.87 3.62
N SER A 65 -15.50 34.21 4.17
CA SER A 65 -14.86 34.63 5.42
C SER A 65 -13.77 35.68 5.14
N PRO A 66 -13.86 36.89 5.71
CA PRO A 66 -12.83 37.91 5.53
C PRO A 66 -11.52 37.51 6.22
N LEU A 67 -10.40 38.11 5.81
CA LEU A 67 -9.12 37.91 6.51
C LEU A 67 -9.16 38.62 7.88
N LEU A 68 -8.53 38.00 8.88
CA LEU A 68 -8.37 38.59 10.20
C LEU A 68 -7.23 39.62 10.19
N THR A 69 -7.45 40.74 10.85
CA THR A 69 -6.36 41.66 11.18
C THR A 69 -5.45 41.08 12.27
N PRO A 70 -4.17 41.52 12.38
CA PRO A 70 -3.25 41.00 13.40
C PRO A 70 -3.76 41.15 14.84
N ASP A 71 -4.48 42.24 15.13
CA ASP A 71 -5.04 42.49 16.46
C ASP A 71 -6.25 41.57 16.74
N GLU A 72 -7.11 41.33 15.75
CA GLU A 72 -8.23 40.39 15.86
C GLU A 72 -7.74 38.97 16.05
N GLU A 73 -6.74 38.56 15.27
CA GLU A 73 -6.09 37.25 15.34
C GLU A 73 -5.53 36.99 16.75
N ARG A 74 -4.81 37.96 17.32
CA ARG A 74 -4.27 37.86 18.69
C ARG A 74 -5.39 37.78 19.74
N SER A 75 -6.46 38.55 19.57
CA SER A 75 -7.60 38.55 20.49
C SER A 75 -8.34 37.21 20.48
N LEU A 76 -8.54 36.62 19.30
CA LEU A 76 -9.18 35.33 19.11
C LEU A 76 -8.29 34.21 19.63
N ALA A 77 -7.00 34.20 19.28
CA ALA A 77 -6.05 33.21 19.76
C ALA A 77 -5.97 33.16 21.29
N ARG A 78 -6.00 34.30 21.99
CA ARG A 78 -6.08 34.34 23.47
C ARG A 78 -7.35 33.66 24.01
N ARG A 79 -8.49 33.84 23.35
CA ARG A 79 -9.74 33.17 23.71
C ARG A 79 -9.68 31.67 23.43
N VAL A 80 -9.04 31.26 22.33
CA VAL A 80 -8.81 29.84 22.02
C VAL A 80 -8.02 29.16 23.14
N VAL A 81 -6.94 29.79 23.63
CA VAL A 81 -6.14 29.27 24.75
C VAL A 81 -6.97 29.15 26.05
N GLN A 82 -7.98 30.00 26.22
CA GLN A 82 -8.93 29.93 27.34
C GLN A 82 -10.01 28.85 27.17
N GLY A 83 -10.01 28.11 26.05
CA GLY A 83 -10.97 27.04 25.77
C GLY A 83 -12.27 27.51 25.11
N ASP A 84 -12.29 28.71 24.50
CA ASP A 84 -13.47 29.24 23.81
C ASP A 84 -13.67 28.54 22.45
N PHE A 85 -14.77 27.77 22.36
CA PHE A 85 -15.13 27.02 21.16
C PHE A 85 -15.48 27.93 19.97
N GLU A 86 -16.21 29.02 20.19
CA GLU A 86 -16.58 29.93 19.10
C GLU A 86 -15.35 30.66 18.54
N ALA A 87 -14.43 31.05 19.41
CA ALA A 87 -13.17 31.65 18.97
C ALA A 87 -12.33 30.65 18.15
N ARG A 88 -12.31 29.38 18.56
CA ARG A 88 -11.61 28.31 17.83
C ARG A 88 -12.20 28.14 16.44
N GLN A 89 -13.52 28.03 16.34
CA GLN A 89 -14.22 27.86 15.07
C GLN A 89 -13.96 29.02 14.11
N LYS A 90 -14.05 30.26 14.60
CA LYS A 90 -13.73 31.45 13.80
C LYS A 90 -12.28 31.45 13.32
N MET A 91 -11.32 31.13 14.19
CA MET A 91 -9.92 31.02 13.80
C MET A 91 -9.70 29.98 12.70
N ILE A 92 -10.39 28.84 12.73
CA ILE A 92 -10.31 27.83 11.67
C ILE A 92 -10.88 28.38 10.36
N GLU A 93 -12.13 28.86 10.38
CA GLU A 93 -12.86 29.34 9.19
C GLU A 93 -12.11 30.44 8.43
N HIS A 94 -11.51 31.38 9.15
CA HIS A 94 -10.78 32.51 8.54
C HIS A 94 -9.42 32.09 7.94
N ASN A 95 -8.91 30.90 8.29
CA ASN A 95 -7.63 30.39 7.81
C ASN A 95 -7.76 29.21 6.82
N LEU A 96 -8.97 28.80 6.43
CA LEU A 96 -9.16 27.71 5.45
C LEU A 96 -8.55 28.02 4.07
N ARG A 97 -8.51 29.30 3.67
CA ARG A 97 -7.88 29.74 2.42
C ARG A 97 -6.38 29.44 2.38
N LEU A 98 -5.70 29.54 3.52
CA LEU A 98 -4.28 29.21 3.64
C LEU A 98 -4.05 27.72 3.35
N VAL A 99 -4.91 26.84 3.90
CA VAL A 99 -4.82 25.40 3.66
C VAL A 99 -4.96 25.08 2.18
N VAL A 100 -5.93 25.67 1.50
CA VAL A 100 -6.13 25.48 0.06
C VAL A 100 -4.91 25.95 -0.73
N ASN A 101 -4.31 27.09 -0.37
CA ASN A 101 -3.11 27.59 -1.03
C ASN A 101 -1.94 26.58 -0.91
N ILE A 102 -1.70 26.06 0.29
CA ILE A 102 -0.65 25.07 0.52
C ILE A 102 -0.96 23.75 -0.22
N ALA A 103 -2.18 23.23 -0.12
CA ALA A 103 -2.59 21.96 -0.70
C ALA A 103 -2.46 21.90 -2.24
N LYS A 104 -2.63 23.05 -2.93
CA LYS A 104 -2.47 23.13 -4.40
C LYS A 104 -1.09 22.69 -4.89
N HIS A 105 -0.05 22.86 -4.08
CA HIS A 105 1.32 22.45 -4.42
C HIS A 105 1.54 20.93 -4.38
N TYR A 106 0.58 20.17 -3.82
CA TYR A 106 0.65 18.72 -3.64
C TYR A 106 -0.28 17.93 -4.57
N ILE A 107 -0.89 18.60 -5.56
CA ILE A 107 -1.75 17.96 -6.58
C ILE A 107 -0.93 16.92 -7.38
N ASN A 108 -1.61 15.89 -7.90
CA ASN A 108 -1.01 14.80 -8.69
C ASN A 108 -0.05 13.87 -7.93
N ARG A 109 -0.05 13.89 -6.59
CA ARG A 109 0.77 12.99 -5.74
C ARG A 109 0.02 11.75 -5.23
N GLY A 110 -1.07 11.37 -5.91
CA GLY A 110 -1.83 10.14 -5.60
C GLY A 110 -3.00 10.31 -4.64
N MET A 111 -3.35 11.56 -4.26
CA MET A 111 -4.57 11.88 -3.51
C MET A 111 -5.34 12.99 -4.23
N THR A 112 -6.65 13.07 -4.01
CA THR A 112 -7.48 14.12 -4.60
C THR A 112 -7.22 15.46 -3.90
N LEU A 113 -7.54 16.57 -4.57
CA LEU A 113 -7.38 17.90 -3.96
C LEU A 113 -8.21 18.05 -2.68
N LEU A 114 -9.43 17.50 -2.65
CA LEU A 114 -10.27 17.56 -1.46
C LEU A 114 -9.67 16.78 -0.30
N ASP A 115 -9.12 15.58 -0.56
CA ASP A 115 -8.45 14.80 0.49
C ASP A 115 -7.21 15.54 1.04
N LEU A 116 -6.44 16.19 0.17
CA LEU A 116 -5.30 17.03 0.58
C LEU A 116 -5.75 18.21 1.44
N ILE A 117 -6.86 18.86 1.07
CA ILE A 117 -7.43 19.97 1.84
C ILE A 117 -7.89 19.50 3.22
N GLU A 118 -8.58 18.37 3.30
CA GLU A 118 -9.06 17.84 4.59
C GLU A 118 -7.91 17.45 5.52
N GLU A 119 -6.86 16.81 5.00
CA GLU A 119 -5.65 16.50 5.77
C GLU A 119 -4.90 17.76 6.21
N GLY A 120 -4.90 18.79 5.36
CA GLY A 120 -4.40 20.11 5.70
C GLY A 120 -5.22 20.81 6.78
N ASN A 121 -6.55 20.67 6.75
CA ASN A 121 -7.46 21.21 7.76
C ASN A 121 -7.22 20.54 9.13
N ILE A 122 -6.93 19.24 9.14
CA ILE A 122 -6.48 18.53 10.36
C ILE A 122 -5.17 19.11 10.88
N GLY A 123 -4.21 19.40 9.99
CA GLY A 123 -2.96 20.08 10.32
C GLY A 123 -3.17 21.48 10.91
N LEU A 124 -4.07 22.27 10.31
CA LEU A 124 -4.46 23.61 10.78
C LEU A 124 -5.05 23.56 12.20
N MET A 125 -5.97 22.62 12.45
CA MET A 125 -6.56 22.45 13.77
C MET A 125 -5.51 22.09 14.83
N HIS A 126 -4.55 21.24 14.46
CA HIS A 126 -3.44 20.89 15.35
C HIS A 126 -2.49 22.07 15.61
N ALA A 127 -2.24 22.90 14.60
CA ALA A 127 -1.48 24.14 14.77
C ALA A 127 -2.19 25.07 15.77
N LEU A 128 -3.51 25.24 15.62
CA LEU A 128 -4.30 26.11 16.48
C LEU A 128 -4.29 25.66 17.96
N GLU A 129 -4.32 24.34 18.22
CA GLU A 129 -4.25 23.79 19.57
C GLU A 129 -2.93 24.10 20.29
N LYS A 130 -1.84 24.26 19.53
CA LYS A 130 -0.48 24.48 20.07
C LYS A 130 0.03 25.91 19.87
N PHE A 131 -0.77 26.79 19.29
CA PHE A 131 -0.36 28.14 18.98
C PHE A 131 -0.28 29.00 20.26
N ASP A 132 0.78 29.78 20.36
CA ASP A 132 1.02 30.69 21.49
C ASP A 132 0.98 32.15 21.01
N PRO A 133 -0.09 32.91 21.33
CA PRO A 133 -0.25 34.28 20.86
C PRO A 133 0.74 35.27 21.48
N GLU A 134 1.42 34.91 22.58
CA GLU A 134 2.36 35.82 23.26
C GLU A 134 3.76 35.80 22.64
N ARG A 135 4.05 34.88 21.72
CA ARG A 135 5.35 34.79 21.02
C ARG A 135 5.57 35.86 19.95
N GLY A 136 4.53 36.56 19.52
CA GLY A 136 4.64 37.70 18.61
C GLY A 136 4.70 37.37 17.12
N PHE A 137 4.70 36.09 16.73
CA PHE A 137 4.64 35.66 15.33
C PHE A 137 3.19 35.52 14.84
N ARG A 138 2.97 35.65 13.53
CA ARG A 138 1.66 35.39 12.89
C ARG A 138 1.31 33.90 12.98
N PHE A 139 0.03 33.60 13.14
CA PHE A 139 -0.50 32.25 13.12
C PHE A 139 -0.26 31.58 11.77
N SER A 140 -0.34 32.31 10.66
CA SER A 140 -0.07 31.79 9.32
C SER A 140 1.30 31.14 9.22
N THR A 141 2.35 31.81 9.69
CA THR A 141 3.73 31.30 9.69
C THR A 141 3.84 29.98 10.45
N TYR A 142 3.20 29.88 11.61
CA TYR A 142 3.21 28.67 12.41
C TYR A 142 2.34 27.54 11.81
N ALA A 143 1.18 27.91 11.26
CA ALA A 143 0.22 26.97 10.67
C ALA A 143 0.78 26.31 9.41
N THR A 144 1.52 27.05 8.58
CA THR A 144 2.11 26.51 7.34
C THR A 144 2.91 25.24 7.58
N TRP A 145 3.74 25.19 8.63
CA TRP A 145 4.54 24.00 8.96
C TRP A 145 3.66 22.79 9.30
N TRP A 146 2.63 22.98 10.12
CA TRP A 146 1.71 21.90 10.51
C TRP A 146 0.81 21.43 9.38
N ILE A 147 0.35 22.35 8.53
CA ILE A 147 -0.45 22.02 7.34
C ILE A 147 0.40 21.19 6.39
N ARG A 148 1.63 21.65 6.08
CA ARG A 148 2.59 20.92 5.25
C ARG A 148 2.82 19.52 5.81
N GLN A 149 3.23 19.42 7.07
CA GLN A 149 3.55 18.15 7.72
C GLN A 149 2.37 17.17 7.71
N SER A 150 1.14 17.65 7.91
CA SER A 150 -0.07 16.82 7.88
C SER A 150 -0.34 16.26 6.48
N ILE A 151 -0.29 17.13 5.47
CA ILE A 151 -0.49 16.76 4.06
C ILE A 151 0.57 15.75 3.62
N GLU A 152 1.84 16.05 3.87
CA GLU A 152 2.97 15.20 3.48
C GLU A 152 2.89 13.82 4.15
N ARG A 153 2.58 13.79 5.44
CA ARG A 153 2.36 12.56 6.18
C ARG A 153 1.17 11.77 5.62
N SER A 154 0.08 12.43 5.23
CA SER A 154 -1.06 11.72 4.65
C SER A 154 -0.72 11.12 3.29
N ILE A 155 -0.03 11.88 2.42
CA ILE A 155 0.48 11.39 1.13
C ILE A 155 1.31 10.13 1.33
N MET A 156 2.27 10.14 2.26
CA MET A 156 3.11 8.96 2.54
C MET A 156 2.29 7.75 3.03
N ASN A 157 1.19 7.99 3.75
CA ASN A 157 0.41 6.93 4.37
C ASN A 157 -0.70 6.35 3.47
N GLN A 158 -1.26 7.16 2.58
CA GLN A 158 -2.50 6.86 1.85
C GLN A 158 -2.34 6.84 0.32
N SER A 159 -1.28 7.43 -0.25
CA SER A 159 -1.12 7.53 -1.72
C SER A 159 -0.92 6.19 -2.45
N ARG A 160 -0.55 5.12 -1.73
CA ARG A 160 -0.27 3.80 -2.32
C ARG A 160 -1.35 2.79 -1.95
N THR A 161 -1.79 2.01 -2.94
CA THR A 161 -2.73 0.89 -2.76
C THR A 161 -2.21 -0.15 -1.77
N ILE A 162 -0.91 -0.45 -1.83
CA ILE A 162 -0.21 -1.26 -0.83
C ILE A 162 0.56 -0.30 0.06
N ARG A 163 0.12 -0.18 1.31
CA ARG A 163 0.70 0.73 2.30
C ARG A 163 2.16 0.37 2.58
N LEU A 164 3.05 1.35 2.43
CA LEU A 164 4.43 1.27 2.86
C LEU A 164 4.64 2.07 4.16
N PRO A 165 5.44 1.58 5.11
CA PRO A 165 5.82 2.37 6.28
C PRO A 165 6.59 3.64 5.90
N VAL A 166 6.44 4.71 6.70
CA VAL A 166 7.07 6.02 6.43
C VAL A 166 8.59 5.91 6.25
N HIS A 167 9.28 5.15 7.11
CA HIS A 167 10.74 4.99 7.01
C HIS A 167 11.18 4.36 5.69
N VAL A 168 10.39 3.43 5.13
CA VAL A 168 10.67 2.80 3.83
C VAL A 168 10.50 3.80 2.69
N ILE A 169 9.49 4.68 2.77
CA ILE A 169 9.27 5.74 1.78
C ILE A 169 10.39 6.78 1.84
N LYS A 170 10.80 7.18 3.05
CA LYS A 170 11.96 8.07 3.24
C LYS A 170 13.21 7.48 2.60
N GLU A 171 13.48 6.20 2.88
CA GLU A 171 14.61 5.49 2.29
C GLU A 171 14.50 5.45 0.76
N LEU A 172 13.34 5.06 0.21
CA LEU A 172 13.08 5.04 -1.22
C LEU A 172 13.33 6.38 -1.89
N ASN A 173 12.88 7.49 -1.30
CA ASN A 173 13.11 8.83 -1.84
C ASN A 173 14.59 9.20 -1.90
N VAL A 174 15.43 8.74 -0.95
CA VAL A 174 16.89 8.91 -1.04
C VAL A 174 17.46 8.20 -2.26
N TYR A 175 17.04 6.96 -2.53
CA TYR A 175 17.47 6.24 -3.73
C TYR A 175 16.98 6.91 -5.02
N LEU A 176 15.73 7.39 -5.06
CA LEU A 176 15.18 8.09 -6.22
C LEU A 176 15.89 9.44 -6.48
N ARG A 177 16.37 10.11 -5.44
CA ARG A 177 17.21 11.32 -5.56
C ARG A 177 18.58 10.98 -6.12
N ALA A 178 19.24 9.97 -5.58
CA ALA A 178 20.50 9.46 -6.10
C ALA A 178 20.39 9.04 -7.57
N GLN A 179 19.28 8.37 -7.94
CA GLN A 179 18.97 8.01 -9.32
C GLN A 179 18.91 9.26 -10.21
N ARG A 180 18.08 10.25 -9.87
CA ARG A 180 17.94 11.50 -10.64
C ARG A 180 19.25 12.27 -10.78
N HIS A 181 20.07 12.29 -9.73
CA HIS A 181 21.40 12.91 -9.76
C HIS A 181 22.36 12.20 -10.72
N LEU A 182 22.35 10.86 -10.75
CA LEU A 182 23.15 10.08 -11.69
C LEU A 182 22.64 10.22 -13.12
N GLU A 183 21.33 10.24 -13.34
CA GLU A 183 20.71 10.50 -14.64
C GLU A 183 21.16 11.85 -15.21
N ALA A 184 21.17 12.90 -14.39
CA ALA A 184 21.61 14.23 -14.78
C ALA A 184 23.11 14.28 -15.15
N ARG A 185 23.96 13.50 -14.48
CA ARG A 185 25.41 13.46 -14.75
C ARG A 185 25.78 12.56 -15.93
N MET A 186 25.12 11.40 -16.08
CA MET A 186 25.46 10.37 -17.07
C MET A 186 24.69 10.53 -18.38
N GLY A 187 23.52 11.16 -18.36
CA GLY A 187 22.64 11.30 -19.52
C GLY A 187 21.96 9.99 -19.95
N GLN A 188 22.02 8.95 -19.12
CA GLN A 188 21.37 7.65 -19.29
C GLN A 188 20.83 7.17 -17.93
N GLU A 189 19.83 6.29 -17.97
CA GLU A 189 19.28 5.62 -16.79
C GLU A 189 20.38 4.80 -16.05
N PRO A 190 20.65 5.09 -14.76
CA PRO A 190 21.72 4.47 -14.00
C PRO A 190 21.36 3.05 -13.61
N THR A 191 22.37 2.20 -13.46
CA THR A 191 22.16 0.84 -12.95
C THR A 191 21.99 0.85 -11.43
N VAL A 192 21.39 -0.22 -10.89
CA VAL A 192 21.27 -0.42 -9.43
C VAL A 192 22.65 -0.42 -8.75
N GLU A 193 23.67 -0.88 -9.47
CA GLU A 193 25.07 -0.91 -9.01
C GLU A 193 25.67 0.50 -8.91
N ASP A 194 25.34 1.39 -9.86
CA ASP A 194 25.77 2.79 -9.83
C ASP A 194 25.17 3.52 -8.62
N ILE A 195 23.87 3.32 -8.38
CA ILE A 195 23.16 3.91 -7.23
C ILE A 195 23.76 3.39 -5.91
N ALA A 196 24.02 2.08 -5.82
CA ALA A 196 24.66 1.47 -4.66
C ALA A 196 26.06 2.04 -4.40
N SER A 197 26.85 2.24 -5.47
CA SER A 197 28.19 2.82 -5.39
C SER A 197 28.18 4.28 -4.91
N LEU A 198 27.18 5.07 -5.35
CA LEU A 198 27.03 6.47 -4.95
C LEU A 198 26.63 6.59 -3.47
N LEU A 199 25.72 5.74 -3.01
CA LEU A 199 25.20 5.76 -1.64
C LEU A 199 26.06 4.97 -0.64
N GLY A 200 27.06 4.22 -1.12
CA GLY A 200 27.90 3.35 -0.27
C GLY A 200 27.12 2.21 0.38
N LYS A 201 26.08 1.70 -0.30
CA LYS A 201 25.18 0.66 0.19
C LYS A 201 25.35 -0.67 -0.56
N ASP A 202 24.81 -1.74 -0.01
CA ASP A 202 24.82 -3.05 -0.66
C ASP A 202 23.84 -3.12 -1.84
N VAL A 203 24.25 -3.76 -2.94
CA VAL A 203 23.46 -3.84 -4.18
C VAL A 203 22.14 -4.59 -3.95
N GLU A 204 22.10 -5.60 -3.08
CA GLU A 204 20.87 -6.31 -2.77
C GLU A 204 19.88 -5.45 -1.99
N GLU A 205 20.38 -4.58 -1.09
CA GLU A 205 19.55 -3.63 -0.36
C GLU A 205 18.91 -2.62 -1.30
N VAL A 206 19.71 -2.02 -2.19
CA VAL A 206 19.20 -1.07 -3.20
C VAL A 206 18.17 -1.76 -4.10
N ARG A 207 18.45 -2.98 -4.57
CA ARG A 207 17.49 -3.74 -5.40
C ARG A 207 16.18 -3.99 -4.66
N ARG A 208 16.24 -4.40 -3.39
CA ARG A 208 15.02 -4.63 -2.59
C ARG A 208 14.18 -3.36 -2.45
N VAL A 209 14.80 -2.22 -2.17
CA VAL A 209 14.06 -0.96 -1.99
C VAL A 209 13.53 -0.44 -3.32
N MET A 210 14.30 -0.52 -4.42
CA MET A 210 13.85 -0.09 -5.74
C MET A 210 12.67 -0.92 -6.25
N ASN A 211 12.62 -2.22 -5.95
CA ASN A 211 11.46 -3.07 -6.28
C ASN A 211 10.16 -2.60 -5.58
N LEU A 212 10.26 -1.95 -4.41
CA LEU A 212 9.09 -1.39 -3.71
C LEU A 212 8.53 -0.14 -4.41
N ASN A 213 9.27 0.45 -5.36
CA ASN A 213 8.79 1.59 -6.13
C ASN A 213 7.72 1.21 -7.16
N GLU A 214 7.66 -0.07 -7.57
CA GLU A 214 6.70 -0.55 -8.56
C GLU A 214 5.27 -0.19 -8.16
N ARG A 215 4.53 0.39 -9.11
CA ARG A 215 3.12 0.77 -8.92
C ARG A 215 2.22 -0.37 -9.36
N VAL A 216 1.09 -0.51 -8.67
CA VAL A 216 0.06 -1.48 -9.07
C VAL A 216 -0.57 -1.07 -10.40
N ALA A 217 -0.80 -2.06 -11.26
CA ALA A 217 -1.60 -1.89 -12.48
C ALA A 217 -3.05 -2.29 -12.21
N SER A 218 -4.00 -1.67 -12.91
CA SER A 218 -5.40 -2.09 -12.86
C SER A 218 -5.61 -3.34 -13.70
N LEU A 219 -6.29 -4.35 -13.16
CA LEU A 219 -6.71 -5.52 -13.95
C LEU A 219 -7.75 -5.17 -15.00
N ASP A 220 -8.51 -4.10 -14.78
CA ASP A 220 -9.50 -3.58 -15.73
C ASP A 220 -8.88 -2.70 -16.82
N ALA A 221 -7.57 -2.45 -16.77
CA ALA A 221 -6.90 -1.70 -17.82
C ALA A 221 -7.00 -2.47 -19.15
N PRO A 222 -7.38 -1.81 -20.26
CA PRO A 222 -7.42 -2.44 -21.56
C PRO A 222 -6.00 -2.82 -22.02
N LEU A 223 -5.89 -3.86 -22.83
CA LEU A 223 -4.62 -4.25 -23.46
C LEU A 223 -4.28 -3.32 -24.63
N ASP A 224 -2.98 -3.06 -24.83
CA ASP A 224 -2.48 -2.26 -25.96
C ASP A 224 -2.79 -2.90 -27.32
N ILE A 225 -2.85 -4.24 -27.37
CA ILE A 225 -3.04 -5.02 -28.59
C ILE A 225 -4.54 -5.10 -28.97
N ASP A 226 -5.40 -5.26 -27.96
CA ASP A 226 -6.85 -5.37 -28.14
C ASP A 226 -7.60 -4.61 -27.03
N PRO A 227 -8.18 -3.43 -27.33
CA PRO A 227 -8.92 -2.63 -26.37
C PRO A 227 -10.21 -3.29 -25.85
N MET A 228 -10.68 -4.39 -26.46
CA MET A 228 -11.82 -5.16 -25.96
C MET A 228 -11.44 -6.12 -24.83
N LEU A 229 -10.15 -6.41 -24.66
CA LEU A 229 -9.65 -7.31 -23.64
C LEU A 229 -8.97 -6.54 -22.52
N THR A 230 -9.10 -7.06 -21.30
CA THR A 230 -8.47 -6.49 -20.11
C THR A 230 -7.24 -7.27 -19.69
N ILE A 231 -6.36 -6.64 -18.89
CA ILE A 231 -5.22 -7.34 -18.27
C ILE A 231 -5.71 -8.54 -17.47
N GLY A 232 -6.80 -8.41 -16.71
CA GLY A 232 -7.37 -9.48 -15.90
C GLY A 232 -7.75 -10.72 -16.71
N GLU A 233 -8.31 -10.55 -17.91
CA GLU A 233 -8.69 -11.67 -18.79
C GLU A 233 -7.48 -12.42 -19.39
N SER A 234 -6.30 -11.79 -19.39
CA SER A 234 -5.07 -12.40 -19.91
C SER A 234 -4.35 -13.28 -18.88
N ILE A 235 -4.68 -13.15 -17.60
CA ILE A 235 -3.99 -13.84 -16.51
C ILE A 235 -4.61 -15.24 -16.32
N PRO A 236 -3.81 -16.31 -16.39
CA PRO A 236 -4.29 -17.66 -16.12
C PRO A 236 -4.62 -17.86 -14.63
N ASP A 237 -5.62 -18.69 -14.35
CA ASP A 237 -5.91 -19.15 -12.99
C ASP A 237 -5.12 -20.43 -12.69
N ASP A 238 -3.97 -20.28 -12.03
CA ASP A 238 -3.10 -21.39 -11.64
C ASP A 238 -3.71 -22.28 -10.54
N GLN A 239 -4.76 -21.84 -9.85
CA GLN A 239 -5.45 -22.63 -8.82
C GLN A 239 -6.56 -23.50 -9.41
N HIS A 240 -6.96 -23.26 -10.66
CA HIS A 240 -7.99 -24.05 -11.30
C HIS A 240 -7.42 -25.39 -11.80
N GLU A 241 -7.86 -26.50 -11.22
CA GLU A 241 -7.58 -27.82 -11.77
C GLU A 241 -8.28 -27.99 -13.11
N GLY A 242 -7.50 -28.22 -14.17
CA GLY A 242 -8.04 -28.46 -15.50
C GLY A 242 -8.97 -29.68 -15.56
N PRO A 243 -9.92 -29.70 -16.52
CA PRO A 243 -10.89 -30.80 -16.64
C PRO A 243 -10.23 -32.16 -16.89
N GLU A 244 -9.05 -32.18 -17.52
CA GLU A 244 -8.24 -33.38 -17.71
C GLU A 244 -7.79 -33.98 -16.36
N THR A 245 -7.20 -33.15 -15.50
CA THR A 245 -6.76 -33.54 -14.15
C THR A 245 -7.94 -33.99 -13.30
N LEU A 246 -9.09 -33.30 -13.37
CA LEU A 246 -10.30 -33.69 -12.66
C LEU A 246 -10.82 -35.07 -13.11
N LEU A 247 -10.85 -35.33 -14.42
CA LEU A 247 -11.24 -36.63 -14.97
C LEU A 247 -10.25 -37.72 -14.57
N GLN A 248 -8.95 -37.45 -14.66
CA GLN A 248 -7.90 -38.37 -14.23
C GLN A 248 -8.06 -38.74 -12.75
N ASN A 249 -8.26 -37.75 -11.88
CA ASN A 249 -8.47 -37.95 -10.45
C ASN A 249 -9.74 -38.77 -10.17
N ALA A 250 -10.85 -38.47 -10.85
CA ALA A 250 -12.09 -39.23 -10.73
C ALA A 250 -11.96 -40.68 -11.22
N GLU A 251 -11.20 -40.92 -12.30
CA GLU A 251 -10.91 -42.27 -12.79
C GLU A 251 -10.03 -43.04 -11.81
N ILE A 252 -8.98 -42.41 -11.28
CA ILE A 252 -8.12 -42.99 -10.24
C ILE A 252 -8.95 -43.37 -9.02
N GLU A 253 -9.83 -42.49 -8.54
CA GLU A 253 -10.70 -42.79 -7.40
C GLU A 253 -11.62 -43.99 -7.69
N ARG A 254 -12.21 -44.05 -8.88
CA ARG A 254 -13.03 -45.20 -9.31
C ARG A 254 -12.23 -46.50 -9.31
N TYR A 255 -11.03 -46.52 -9.89
CA TYR A 255 -10.19 -47.72 -9.93
C TYR A 255 -9.74 -48.15 -8.53
N VAL A 256 -9.34 -47.20 -7.66
CA VAL A 256 -9.01 -47.49 -6.26
C VAL A 256 -10.20 -48.13 -5.56
N ARG A 257 -11.41 -47.59 -5.73
CA ARG A 257 -12.64 -48.13 -5.13
C ARG A 257 -12.96 -49.53 -5.65
N GLU A 258 -12.75 -49.80 -6.94
CA GLU A 258 -12.92 -51.14 -7.53
C GLU A 258 -11.88 -52.15 -7.04
N TRP A 259 -10.61 -51.77 -6.93
CA TRP A 259 -9.55 -52.65 -6.45
C TRP A 259 -9.67 -52.94 -4.96
N LEU A 260 -10.08 -51.96 -4.14
CA LEU A 260 -10.37 -52.18 -2.72
C LEU A 260 -11.49 -53.20 -2.52
N LYS A 261 -12.50 -53.25 -3.40
CA LYS A 261 -13.57 -54.26 -3.35
C LYS A 261 -13.09 -55.69 -3.64
N GLN A 262 -11.93 -55.87 -4.28
CA GLN A 262 -11.34 -57.18 -4.55
C GLN A 262 -10.52 -57.73 -3.36
N LEU A 263 -10.26 -56.90 -2.34
CA LEU A 263 -9.63 -57.34 -1.10
C LEU A 263 -10.64 -58.02 -0.18
N SER A 264 -10.15 -58.84 0.76
CA SER A 264 -11.01 -59.37 1.82
C SER A 264 -11.52 -58.25 2.73
N ASP A 265 -12.68 -58.46 3.37
CA ASP A 265 -13.30 -57.46 4.24
C ASP A 265 -12.37 -56.92 5.34
N LYS A 266 -11.55 -57.80 5.92
CA LYS A 266 -10.57 -57.43 6.95
C LYS A 266 -9.43 -56.58 6.38
N GLN A 267 -8.92 -56.92 5.18
CA GLN A 267 -7.87 -56.16 4.51
C GLN A 267 -8.37 -54.78 4.08
N ARG A 268 -9.56 -54.74 3.45
CA ARG A 268 -10.21 -53.49 3.01
C ARG A 268 -10.43 -52.54 4.18
N MET A 269 -10.99 -53.02 5.29
CA MET A 269 -11.26 -52.17 6.46
C MET A 269 -9.97 -51.60 7.10
N VAL A 270 -8.88 -52.37 7.11
CA VAL A 270 -7.57 -51.89 7.59
C VAL A 270 -7.01 -50.80 6.67
N VAL A 271 -7.09 -50.97 5.35
CA VAL A 271 -6.59 -49.99 4.38
C VAL A 271 -7.45 -48.72 4.37
N GLU A 272 -8.78 -48.83 4.33
CA GLU A 272 -9.69 -47.69 4.31
C GLU A 272 -9.50 -46.78 5.51
N ARG A 273 -9.44 -47.34 6.73
CA ARG A 273 -9.24 -46.56 7.95
C ARG A 273 -7.80 -46.10 8.16
N ARG A 274 -6.80 -46.82 7.64
CA ARG A 274 -5.40 -46.39 7.78
C ARG A 274 -5.08 -45.17 6.93
N TYR A 275 -5.68 -45.08 5.75
CA TYR A 275 -5.44 -44.00 4.78
C TYR A 275 -6.59 -42.98 4.69
N GLY A 276 -7.67 -43.17 5.45
CA GLY A 276 -8.82 -42.26 5.47
C GLY A 276 -9.61 -42.25 4.15
N LEU A 277 -9.76 -43.41 3.52
CA LEU A 277 -10.51 -43.56 2.27
C LEU A 277 -12.00 -43.77 2.55
N ASN A 278 -12.87 -43.49 1.58
CA ASN A 278 -14.33 -43.71 1.69
C ASN A 278 -15.01 -42.99 2.88
N GLY A 279 -14.47 -41.84 3.30
CA GLY A 279 -15.04 -41.02 4.38
C GLY A 279 -14.69 -41.48 5.80
N TYR A 280 -13.74 -42.41 5.97
CA TYR A 280 -13.19 -42.75 7.28
C TYR A 280 -12.09 -41.76 7.70
N GLU A 281 -11.94 -41.57 9.00
CA GLU A 281 -10.79 -40.84 9.56
C GLU A 281 -9.51 -41.68 9.49
N ILE A 282 -8.37 -40.99 9.47
CA ILE A 282 -7.04 -41.62 9.47
C ILE A 282 -6.78 -42.18 10.88
N CYS A 283 -6.72 -43.50 11.01
CA CYS A 283 -6.44 -44.18 12.28
C CYS A 283 -5.00 -44.67 12.40
N THR A 284 -4.49 -44.76 13.63
CA THR A 284 -3.22 -45.44 13.90
C THR A 284 -3.37 -46.96 13.89
N LEU A 285 -2.25 -47.69 13.77
CA LEU A 285 -2.27 -49.16 13.89
C LEU A 285 -2.73 -49.63 15.27
N GLU A 286 -2.54 -48.81 16.31
CA GLU A 286 -2.98 -49.10 17.67
C GLU A 286 -4.50 -48.94 17.81
N ASP A 287 -5.06 -47.86 17.25
CA ASP A 287 -6.51 -47.65 17.23
C ASP A 287 -7.23 -48.75 16.44
N LEU A 288 -6.64 -49.16 15.31
CA LEU A 288 -7.16 -50.27 14.51
C LEU A 288 -7.07 -51.60 15.25
N ALA A 289 -5.98 -51.86 15.96
CA ALA A 289 -5.78 -53.05 16.78
C ALA A 289 -6.83 -53.14 17.90
N ALA A 290 -7.10 -52.02 18.57
CA ALA A 290 -8.16 -51.91 19.57
C ALA A 290 -9.55 -52.18 18.95
N SER A 291 -9.87 -51.56 17.81
CA SER A 291 -11.18 -51.72 17.15
C SER A 291 -11.45 -53.13 16.62
N LEU A 292 -10.40 -53.85 16.17
CA LEU A 292 -10.50 -55.18 15.59
C LEU A 292 -10.22 -56.30 16.61
N SER A 293 -9.92 -55.96 17.86
CA SER A 293 -9.49 -56.91 18.92
C SER A 293 -8.32 -57.79 18.47
N LEU A 294 -7.34 -57.18 17.79
CA LEU A 294 -6.13 -57.84 17.29
C LEU A 294 -4.89 -57.18 17.91
N THR A 295 -3.73 -57.85 17.82
CA THR A 295 -2.47 -57.20 18.17
C THR A 295 -2.08 -56.18 17.10
N ARG A 296 -1.36 -55.12 17.50
CA ARG A 296 -0.78 -54.12 16.58
C ARG A 296 -0.01 -54.76 15.43
N GLU A 297 0.82 -55.75 15.75
CA GLU A 297 1.63 -56.45 14.74
C GLU A 297 0.74 -57.27 13.79
N ARG A 298 -0.38 -57.81 14.26
CA ARG A 298 -1.31 -58.53 13.38
C ARG A 298 -2.01 -57.59 12.40
N VAL A 299 -2.41 -56.38 12.83
CA VAL A 299 -2.97 -55.36 11.92
C VAL A 299 -1.93 -54.93 10.89
N ARG A 300 -0.67 -54.76 11.30
CA ARG A 300 0.44 -54.46 10.39
C ARG A 300 0.65 -55.55 9.33
N GLN A 301 0.59 -56.83 9.73
CA GLN A 301 0.66 -57.96 8.78
C GLN A 301 -0.49 -57.90 7.75
N ILE A 302 -1.72 -57.68 8.21
CA ILE A 302 -2.90 -57.55 7.33
C ILE A 302 -2.73 -56.36 6.36
N GLN A 303 -2.17 -55.24 6.83
CA GLN A 303 -1.87 -54.09 5.98
C GLN A 303 -0.87 -54.45 4.87
N ILE A 304 0.23 -55.12 5.21
CA ILE A 304 1.27 -55.51 4.24
C ILE A 304 0.69 -56.49 3.21
N GLU A 305 -0.05 -57.49 3.66
CA GLU A 305 -0.73 -58.46 2.78
C GLU A 305 -1.71 -57.76 1.83
N ALA A 306 -2.50 -56.80 2.33
CA ALA A 306 -3.43 -56.01 1.53
C ALA A 306 -2.71 -55.19 0.45
N LEU A 307 -1.62 -54.51 0.81
CA LEU A 307 -0.82 -53.71 -0.11
C LEU A 307 -0.12 -54.58 -1.17
N GLU A 308 0.37 -55.76 -0.80
CA GLU A 308 0.92 -56.72 -1.77
C GLU A 308 -0.14 -57.21 -2.76
N GLN A 309 -1.35 -57.48 -2.28
CA GLN A 309 -2.46 -57.90 -3.12
C GLN A 309 -2.90 -56.76 -4.07
N LEU A 310 -2.99 -55.52 -3.58
CA LEU A 310 -3.22 -54.34 -4.43
C LEU A 310 -2.12 -54.17 -5.49
N ARG A 311 -0.84 -54.37 -5.13
CA ARG A 311 0.27 -54.35 -6.12
C ARG A 311 0.13 -55.43 -7.19
N ARG A 312 -0.35 -56.64 -6.84
CA ARG A 312 -0.61 -57.70 -7.82
C ARG A 312 -1.76 -57.32 -8.75
N ILE A 313 -2.82 -56.70 -8.22
CA ILE A 313 -3.96 -56.21 -9.00
C ILE A 313 -3.49 -55.12 -9.98
N LEU A 314 -2.76 -54.11 -9.50
CA LEU A 314 -2.17 -53.05 -10.32
C LEU A 314 -1.37 -53.61 -11.51
N ARG A 315 -0.48 -54.59 -11.25
CA ARG A 315 0.30 -55.26 -12.31
C ARG A 315 -0.58 -56.00 -13.32
N ARG A 316 -1.67 -56.63 -12.88
CA ARG A 316 -2.59 -57.36 -13.75
C ARG A 316 -3.37 -56.42 -14.69
N TYR A 317 -3.72 -55.23 -14.22
CA TYR A 317 -4.41 -54.20 -15.01
C TYR A 317 -3.46 -53.34 -15.84
N GLY A 318 -2.15 -53.60 -15.83
CA GLY A 318 -1.17 -52.88 -16.64
C GLY A 318 -0.85 -51.47 -16.15
N VAL A 319 -1.33 -51.09 -14.96
CA VAL A 319 -1.06 -49.78 -14.36
C VAL A 319 0.32 -49.85 -13.68
N SER A 320 1.36 -49.45 -14.40
CA SER A 320 2.72 -49.31 -13.84
C SER A 320 2.86 -47.98 -13.10
N ARG A 321 3.88 -47.88 -12.24
CA ARG A 321 4.20 -46.64 -11.51
C ARG A 321 4.43 -45.47 -12.49
N ASP A 322 4.90 -45.75 -13.70
CA ASP A 322 5.23 -44.76 -14.74
C ASP A 322 4.01 -44.28 -15.53
N VAL A 323 2.82 -44.84 -15.29
CA VAL A 323 1.56 -44.44 -15.96
C VAL A 323 0.71 -43.53 -15.04
N VAL A 324 1.02 -43.51 -13.74
CA VAL A 324 0.27 -42.76 -12.72
C VAL A 324 1.03 -41.50 -12.25
N PHE A 325 2.34 -41.44 -12.51
CA PHE A 325 3.23 -40.31 -12.21
C PHE A 325 3.95 -39.89 -13.48
#